data_AF-A0A9Q3VY04-F1
#
_entry.id   AF-A0A9Q3VY04-F1
#
_cell.length_a   1.000
_cell.length_b   1.000
_cell.length_c   1.000
_cell.angle_alpha   90.00
_cell.angle_beta   90.00
_cell.angle_gamma   90.00
#
_symmetry.space_group_name_H-M   'P 1'
#
loop_
_entity.id
_entity.type
_entity.pdbx_description
1 polymer ?
#
loop_
_entity_poly.entity_id
_entity_poly.type
_entity_poly.pdbx_seq_one_letter_code
_entity_poly.pdbx_strand_id
1 'polypeptide(L)'
;MLAALAVIVLLGVVLLVLPGLMVDHDLAGGRLAAADRLNAVNNVRATLLQTVGGAVVLFGAYATWRQLRVSQDGLNATREGNITDRFSRAVDQLGSDKLDVRIGGVYALWRIADHSDRDREAVVSIMAAYLRTHLPWPPQESAVPAADVSVNSVPPLETRAADAQTALTCLGVLYQERRPEWLNVSLTDLRRADCDGLWLRGVNFDGACLEAASVYQVNLSEASLIAANLRHAELGTSVLRRARCLRADLRGARLVKADLRSADFSGADLREANLRKVRAQAAVFVGADLRLADLRGCDLTDTDLREARLEGALTSDLTIWPTGFDARTAGVVVTADPGIEPDNLLPAAALTRRVPLLQSQPTHGSSASAN
;
A
#
# COMPACT_ATOMS: atom_id res chain seq x y z
N MET A 1 48.39 -10.66 31.73
CA MET A 1 49.19 -11.52 32.64
C MET A 1 49.37 -10.88 34.02
N LEU A 2 49.83 -9.62 34.12
CA LEU A 2 50.00 -8.90 35.40
C LEU A 2 48.71 -8.75 36.23
N ALA A 3 47.58 -8.43 35.59
CA ALA A 3 46.29 -8.28 36.29
C ALA A 3 45.79 -9.60 36.92
N ALA A 4 45.98 -10.74 36.24
CA ALA A 4 45.58 -12.04 36.77
C ALA A 4 46.43 -12.45 37.99
N LEU A 5 47.74 -12.18 37.93
CA LEU A 5 48.65 -12.46 39.05
C LEU A 5 48.30 -11.62 40.28
N ALA A 6 47.98 -10.34 40.10
CA ALA A 6 47.58 -9.45 41.19
C ALA A 6 46.28 -9.92 41.88
N VAL A 7 45.31 -10.41 41.10
CA VAL A 7 44.05 -10.96 41.64
C VAL A 7 44.31 -12.21 42.48
N ILE A 8 45.19 -13.11 42.02
CA ILE A 8 45.55 -14.33 42.75
C ILE A 8 46.24 -13.98 44.08
N VAL A 9 47.18 -13.03 44.07
CA VAL A 9 47.88 -12.58 45.28
C VAL A 9 46.89 -11.96 46.26
N LEU A 10 45.98 -11.10 45.80
CA LEU A 10 44.94 -10.49 46.62
C LEU A 10 44.03 -11.54 47.27
N LEU A 11 43.58 -12.53 46.50
CA LEU A 11 42.79 -13.66 47.00
C LEU A 11 43.56 -14.46 48.05
N GLY A 12 44.85 -14.69 47.84
CA GLY A 12 45.73 -15.35 48.80
C GLY A 12 45.78 -14.60 50.14
N VAL A 13 45.96 -13.28 50.10
CA VAL A 13 45.97 -12.44 51.32
C VAL A 13 44.60 -12.47 52.03
N VAL A 14 43.51 -12.30 51.29
CA VAL A 14 42.15 -12.27 51.84
C VAL A 14 41.74 -13.60 52.46
N LEU A 15 42.14 -14.74 51.88
CA LEU A 15 41.69 -16.07 52.33
C LEU A 15 42.64 -16.72 53.35
N LEU A 16 43.94 -16.41 53.32
CA LEU A 16 44.93 -17.06 54.18
C LEU A 16 45.38 -16.19 55.35
N VAL A 17 45.52 -14.88 55.16
CA VAL A 17 46.12 -13.97 56.15
C VAL A 17 45.05 -13.22 56.96
N LEU A 18 44.07 -12.65 56.26
CA LEU A 18 43.04 -11.78 56.83
C LEU A 18 42.14 -12.45 57.91
N PRO A 19 41.74 -13.74 57.79
CA PRO A 19 40.93 -14.39 58.82
C PRO A 19 41.62 -14.47 60.18
N GLY A 20 42.94 -14.66 60.21
CA GLY A 20 43.71 -14.66 61.45
C GLY A 20 43.74 -13.29 62.11
N LEU A 21 43.95 -12.25 61.31
CA LEU A 21 43.99 -10.86 61.81
C LEU A 21 42.64 -10.40 62.35
N MET A 22 41.52 -10.75 61.70
CA MET A 22 40.18 -10.38 62.19
C MET A 22 39.86 -11.04 63.53
N VAL A 23 40.16 -12.33 63.66
CA VAL A 23 39.92 -13.06 64.92
C VAL A 23 40.81 -12.50 66.04
N ASP A 24 42.08 -12.20 65.75
CA ASP A 24 42.99 -11.64 66.76
C ASP A 24 42.58 -10.20 67.18
N HIS A 25 42.03 -9.42 66.25
CA HIS A 25 41.48 -8.09 66.54
C HIS A 25 40.20 -8.16 67.39
N ASP A 26 39.24 -9.02 67.03
CA ASP A 26 37.97 -9.18 67.75
C ASP A 26 38.15 -9.74 69.17
N LEU A 27 39.24 -10.49 69.41
CA LEU A 27 39.57 -11.02 70.73
C LEU A 27 40.15 -9.97 71.69
N ALA A 28 40.61 -8.82 71.21
CA ALA A 28 41.14 -7.70 72.01
C ALA A 28 42.08 -8.10 73.17
N GLY A 29 42.90 -9.16 72.98
CA GLY A 29 43.83 -9.68 73.99
C GLY A 29 43.31 -10.83 74.88
N GLY A 30 42.08 -11.31 74.66
CA GLY A 30 41.52 -12.51 75.30
C GLY A 30 42.18 -13.80 74.79
N ARG A 31 42.43 -14.77 75.68
CA ARG A 31 43.06 -16.07 75.33
C ARG A 31 41.99 -17.15 75.13
N LEU A 32 41.78 -17.57 73.89
CA LEU A 32 41.04 -18.80 73.56
C LEU A 32 41.96 -20.02 73.63
N ALA A 33 41.39 -21.21 73.85
CA ALA A 33 42.10 -22.46 73.62
C ALA A 33 42.47 -22.59 72.13
N ALA A 34 43.59 -23.24 71.82
CA ALA A 34 44.11 -23.33 70.45
C ALA A 34 43.10 -23.92 69.45
N ALA A 35 42.28 -24.88 69.90
CA ALA A 35 41.21 -25.48 69.09
C ALA A 35 40.09 -24.49 68.74
N ASP A 36 39.67 -23.65 69.69
CA ASP A 36 38.58 -22.68 69.49
C ASP A 36 39.00 -21.54 68.57
N ARG A 37 40.26 -21.07 68.68
CA ARG A 37 40.83 -20.08 67.75
C ARG A 37 40.90 -20.62 66.32
N LEU A 38 41.31 -21.88 66.14
CA LEU A 38 41.37 -22.51 64.82
C LEU A 38 39.97 -22.60 64.18
N ASN A 39 38.96 -22.96 64.97
CA ASN A 39 37.57 -23.02 64.52
C ASN A 39 37.04 -21.63 64.13
N ALA A 40 37.32 -20.58 64.92
CA ALA A 40 36.94 -19.21 64.59
C ALA A 40 37.57 -18.72 63.28
N VAL A 41 38.87 -18.94 63.10
CA VAL A 41 39.61 -18.57 61.88
C VAL A 41 39.07 -19.32 60.66
N ASN A 42 38.78 -20.62 60.79
CA ASN A 42 38.20 -21.41 59.71
C ASN A 42 36.77 -20.98 59.36
N ASN A 43 35.95 -20.58 60.34
CA ASN A 43 34.62 -20.03 60.09
C ASN A 43 34.69 -18.71 59.33
N VAL A 44 35.57 -17.78 59.74
CA VAL A 44 35.79 -16.51 59.02
C VAL A 44 36.27 -16.79 57.58
N ARG A 45 37.19 -17.73 57.40
CA ARG A 45 37.65 -18.15 56.07
C ARG A 45 36.51 -18.74 55.24
N ALA A 46 35.65 -19.58 55.82
CA ALA A 46 34.53 -20.18 55.13
C ALA A 46 33.51 -19.11 54.68
N THR A 47 33.20 -18.14 55.54
CA THR A 47 32.34 -16.99 55.19
C THR A 47 32.95 -16.15 54.08
N LEU A 48 34.24 -15.84 54.15
CA LEU A 48 34.95 -15.11 53.08
C LEU A 48 34.97 -15.89 51.76
N LEU A 49 35.13 -17.22 51.81
CA LEU A 49 35.07 -18.06 50.62
C LEU A 49 33.66 -18.04 49.99
N GLN A 50 32.61 -18.07 50.82
CA GLN A 50 31.22 -17.97 50.36
C GLN A 50 30.89 -16.60 49.77
N THR A 51 31.37 -15.50 50.37
CA THR A 51 31.14 -14.16 49.83
C THR A 51 31.88 -13.95 48.51
N VAL A 52 33.13 -14.41 48.40
CA VAL A 52 33.90 -14.40 47.15
C VAL A 52 33.21 -15.28 46.09
N GLY A 53 32.81 -16.50 46.46
CA GLY A 53 32.08 -17.41 45.56
C GLY A 53 30.77 -16.80 45.06
N GLY A 54 29.99 -16.19 45.95
CA GLY A 54 28.77 -15.47 45.60
C GLY A 54 29.02 -14.29 44.67
N ALA A 55 30.08 -13.50 44.91
CA ALA A 55 30.46 -12.38 44.04
C ALA A 55 30.87 -12.85 42.64
N VAL A 56 31.57 -13.99 42.53
CA VAL A 56 31.93 -14.60 41.23
C VAL A 56 30.68 -15.05 40.47
N VAL A 57 29.72 -15.68 41.16
CA VAL A 57 28.45 -16.08 40.54
C VAL A 57 27.65 -14.86 40.06
N LEU A 58 27.54 -13.80 40.87
CA LEU A 58 26.86 -12.56 40.49
C LEU A 58 27.55 -11.86 39.32
N PHE A 59 28.89 -11.81 39.32
CA PHE A 59 29.65 -11.27 38.20
C PHE A 59 29.45 -12.10 36.93
N GLY A 60 29.47 -13.43 37.04
CA GLY A 60 29.18 -14.34 35.92
C GLY A 60 27.77 -14.12 35.36
N ALA A 61 26.77 -13.98 36.23
CA ALA A 61 25.40 -13.65 35.84
C ALA A 61 25.30 -12.28 35.17
N TYR A 62 25.96 -11.26 35.72
CA TYR A 62 26.01 -9.92 35.12
C TYR A 62 26.72 -9.90 33.77
N ALA A 63 27.87 -10.56 33.65
CA ALA A 63 28.62 -10.67 32.40
C ALA A 63 27.79 -11.40 31.34
N THR A 64 27.11 -12.49 31.72
CA THR A 64 26.20 -13.24 30.83
C THR A 64 25.02 -12.37 30.40
N TRP A 65 24.37 -11.67 31.34
CA TRP A 65 23.28 -10.73 31.02
C TRP A 65 23.74 -9.61 30.10
N ARG A 66 24.90 -9.01 30.36
CA ARG A 66 25.50 -7.97 29.52
C ARG A 66 25.81 -8.51 28.13
N GLN A 67 26.36 -9.71 28.02
CA GLN A 67 26.67 -10.35 26.74
C GLN A 67 25.41 -10.69 25.94
N LEU A 68 24.36 -11.16 26.60
CA LEU A 68 23.05 -11.39 25.98
C LEU A 68 22.45 -10.08 25.46
N ARG A 69 22.52 -8.99 26.24
CA ARG A 69 22.01 -7.68 25.83
C ARG A 69 22.76 -7.11 24.62
N VAL A 70 24.09 -7.14 24.65
CA VAL A 70 24.93 -6.70 23.51
C VAL A 70 24.69 -7.56 22.26
N SER A 71 24.50 -8.87 22.42
CA SER A 71 24.17 -9.78 21.32
C SER A 71 22.82 -9.46 20.68
N GLN A 72 21.79 -9.19 21.50
CA GLN A 72 20.47 -8.77 21.03
C GLN A 72 20.53 -7.43 20.30
N ASP A 73 21.24 -6.44 20.86
CA ASP A 73 21.43 -5.13 20.23
C ASP A 73 22.17 -5.25 18.89
N GLY A 74 23.19 -6.11 18.81
CA GLY A 74 23.93 -6.40 17.58
C GLY A 74 23.09 -7.07 16.49
N LEU A 75 22.17 -7.97 16.86
CA LEU A 75 21.24 -8.61 15.92
C LEU A 75 20.23 -7.61 15.35
N ASN A 76 19.72 -6.69 16.17
CA ASN A 76 18.81 -5.64 15.73
C ASN A 76 19.51 -4.68 14.75
N ALA A 77 20.72 -4.22 15.07
CA ALA A 77 21.51 -3.37 14.18
C ALA A 77 21.86 -4.06 12.85
N THR A 78 22.18 -5.37 12.88
CA THR A 78 22.46 -6.15 11.66
C THR A 78 21.20 -6.36 10.82
N ARG A 79 20.04 -6.55 11.46
CA ARG A 79 18.75 -6.66 10.76
C ARG A 79 18.38 -5.34 10.08
N GLU A 80 18.48 -4.22 10.78
CA GLU A 80 18.20 -2.88 10.22
C GLU A 80 19.16 -2.53 9.08
N GLY A 81 20.46 -2.75 9.25
CA GLY A 81 21.45 -2.48 8.19
C GLY A 81 21.21 -3.28 6.90
N ASN A 82 20.74 -4.53 7.02
CA ASN A 82 20.37 -5.36 5.87
C ASN A 82 19.11 -4.87 5.15
N ILE A 83 18.14 -4.26 5.86
CA ILE A 83 16.92 -3.72 5.25
C ILE A 83 17.27 -2.42 4.52
N THR A 84 18.04 -1.52 5.14
CA THR A 84 18.48 -0.28 4.49
C THR A 84 19.27 -0.55 3.22
N ASP A 85 20.19 -1.52 3.23
CA ASP A 85 20.94 -1.90 2.03
C ASP A 85 20.05 -2.48 0.92
N ARG A 86 19.07 -3.33 1.27
CA ARG A 86 18.09 -3.85 0.29
C ARG A 86 17.19 -2.74 -0.26
N PHE A 87 16.79 -1.80 0.58
CA PHE A 87 15.97 -0.66 0.19
C PHE A 87 16.74 0.24 -0.79
N SER A 88 17.97 0.65 -0.45
CA SER A 88 18.82 1.45 -1.33
C SER A 88 19.04 0.75 -2.67
N ARG A 89 19.37 -0.55 -2.67
CA ARG A 89 19.51 -1.32 -3.92
C ARG A 89 18.23 -1.37 -4.74
N ALA A 90 17.08 -1.49 -4.10
CA ALA A 90 15.80 -1.52 -4.79
C ALA A 90 15.45 -0.16 -5.43
N VAL A 91 15.76 0.94 -4.74
CA VAL A 91 15.63 2.30 -5.28
C VAL A 91 16.60 2.54 -6.44
N ASP A 92 17.87 2.13 -6.32
CA ASP A 92 18.85 2.25 -7.41
C ASP A 92 18.41 1.47 -8.66
N GLN A 93 17.77 0.30 -8.47
CA GLN A 93 17.22 -0.50 -9.57
C GLN A 93 16.09 0.22 -10.33
N LEU A 94 15.32 1.11 -9.69
CA LEU A 94 14.28 1.89 -10.38
C LEU A 94 14.87 2.84 -11.43
N GLY A 95 16.10 3.31 -11.24
CA GLY A 95 16.81 4.19 -12.18
C GLY A 95 17.51 3.46 -13.32
N SER A 96 17.35 2.13 -13.45
CA SER A 96 18.04 1.36 -14.48
C SER A 96 17.45 1.55 -15.87
N ASP A 97 18.28 1.62 -16.91
CA ASP A 97 17.82 1.61 -18.31
C ASP A 97 17.15 0.28 -18.71
N LYS A 98 17.42 -0.80 -17.97
CA LYS A 98 16.90 -2.15 -18.25
C LYS A 98 15.54 -2.36 -17.58
N LEU A 99 14.51 -2.62 -18.39
CA LEU A 99 13.14 -2.86 -17.92
C LEU A 99 13.05 -3.95 -16.85
N ASP A 100 13.71 -5.10 -17.07
CA ASP A 100 13.70 -6.23 -16.13
C ASP A 100 14.27 -5.85 -14.75
N VAL A 101 15.27 -4.96 -14.73
CA VAL A 101 15.89 -4.48 -13.49
C VAL A 101 14.94 -3.53 -12.76
N ARG A 102 14.26 -2.63 -13.48
CA ARG A 102 13.27 -1.73 -12.88
C ARG A 102 12.10 -2.50 -12.27
N ILE A 103 11.56 -3.47 -12.99
CA ILE A 103 10.51 -4.38 -12.47
C ILE A 103 11.01 -5.10 -11.22
N GLY A 104 12.24 -5.63 -11.23
CA GLY A 104 12.88 -6.24 -10.07
C GLY A 104 12.97 -5.29 -8.86
N GLY A 105 13.31 -4.03 -9.10
CA GLY A 105 13.35 -2.96 -8.09
C GLY A 105 11.98 -2.67 -7.47
N VAL A 106 10.94 -2.55 -8.29
CA VAL A 106 9.55 -2.35 -7.83
C VAL A 106 9.11 -3.52 -6.93
N TYR A 107 9.38 -4.77 -7.34
CA TYR A 107 9.05 -5.94 -6.52
C TYR A 107 9.87 -6.01 -5.23
N ALA A 108 11.15 -5.62 -5.26
CA ALA A 108 11.98 -5.58 -4.07
C ALA A 108 11.44 -4.56 -3.06
N LEU A 109 11.04 -3.36 -3.51
CA LEU A 109 10.38 -2.36 -2.67
C LEU A 109 9.05 -2.88 -2.12
N TRP A 110 8.22 -3.49 -2.96
CA TRP A 110 6.96 -4.09 -2.51
C TRP A 110 7.19 -5.12 -1.40
N ARG A 111 8.17 -6.03 -1.55
CA ARG A 111 8.51 -7.03 -0.54
C ARG A 111 8.97 -6.41 0.77
N ILE A 112 9.74 -5.31 0.71
CA ILE A 112 10.17 -4.57 1.90
C ILE A 112 8.94 -3.99 2.61
N ALA A 113 8.06 -3.33 1.87
CA ALA A 113 6.83 -2.73 2.38
C ALA A 113 5.85 -3.75 2.98
N ASP A 114 5.75 -4.94 2.38
CA ASP A 114 4.90 -6.04 2.86
C ASP A 114 5.31 -6.51 4.26
N HIS A 115 6.61 -6.47 4.59
CA HIS A 115 7.15 -6.97 5.87
C HIS A 115 7.53 -5.85 6.85
N SER A 116 7.36 -4.58 6.48
CA SER A 116 7.77 -3.42 7.29
C SER A 116 6.79 -2.27 7.15
N ASP A 117 5.93 -2.08 8.15
CA ASP A 117 5.01 -0.94 8.22
C ASP A 117 5.77 0.40 8.21
N ARG A 118 6.96 0.42 8.83
CA ARG A 118 7.84 1.60 8.88
C ARG A 118 8.28 2.04 7.48
N ASP A 119 8.65 1.09 6.62
CA ASP A 119 9.19 1.40 5.28
C ASP A 119 8.09 1.49 4.22
N ARG A 120 6.90 0.92 4.50
CA ARG A 120 5.76 0.91 3.59
C ARG A 120 5.36 2.30 3.11
N GLU A 121 5.35 3.30 4.00
CA GLU A 121 4.98 4.68 3.65
C GLU A 121 5.96 5.30 2.64
N ALA A 122 7.26 5.07 2.87
CA ALA A 122 8.30 5.51 1.96
C ALA A 122 8.17 4.80 0.61
N VAL A 123 7.94 3.48 0.60
CA VAL A 123 7.73 2.71 -0.63
C VAL A 123 6.53 3.20 -1.42
N VAL A 124 5.37 3.38 -0.77
CA VAL A 124 4.15 3.89 -1.43
C VAL A 124 4.40 5.27 -2.04
N SER A 125 5.10 6.15 -1.32
CA SER A 125 5.46 7.49 -1.81
C SER A 125 6.42 7.43 -2.99
N ILE A 126 7.42 6.53 -2.95
CA ILE A 126 8.36 6.29 -4.04
C ILE A 126 7.63 5.75 -5.27
N MET A 127 6.73 4.77 -5.12
CA MET A 127 5.94 4.23 -6.23
C MET A 127 5.03 5.30 -6.87
N ALA A 128 4.38 6.14 -6.06
CA ALA A 128 3.57 7.24 -6.59
C ALA A 128 4.43 8.30 -7.31
N ALA A 129 5.62 8.62 -6.78
CA ALA A 129 6.57 9.50 -7.46
C ALA A 129 7.09 8.88 -8.76
N TYR A 130 7.35 7.57 -8.77
CA TYR A 130 7.76 6.80 -9.93
C TYR A 130 6.71 6.91 -11.05
N LEU A 131 5.42 6.66 -10.74
CA LEU A 131 4.33 6.83 -11.70
C LEU A 131 4.28 8.25 -12.28
N ARG A 132 4.34 9.28 -11.43
CA ARG A 132 4.32 10.69 -11.88
C ARG A 132 5.51 11.06 -12.76
N THR A 133 6.67 10.44 -12.53
CA THR A 133 7.91 10.75 -13.26
C THR A 133 7.98 9.99 -14.58
N HIS A 134 7.56 8.73 -14.61
CA HIS A 134 7.65 7.85 -15.78
C HIS A 134 6.42 7.90 -16.69
N LEU A 135 5.30 8.45 -16.21
CA LEU A 135 4.06 8.59 -16.97
C LEU A 135 3.51 10.02 -16.89
N PRO A 136 4.26 11.07 -17.27
CA PRO A 136 3.74 12.43 -17.21
C PRO A 136 2.55 12.62 -18.16
N TRP A 137 1.53 13.34 -17.70
CA TRP A 137 0.41 13.79 -18.54
C TRP A 137 0.32 15.33 -18.57
N PRO A 138 0.28 15.96 -19.76
CA PRO A 138 0.43 15.36 -21.08
C PRO A 138 1.82 14.73 -21.32
N PRO A 139 1.95 13.74 -22.23
CA PRO A 139 3.23 13.11 -22.55
C PRO A 139 4.20 14.13 -23.14
N GLN A 140 5.44 14.13 -22.67
CA GLN A 140 6.47 15.11 -23.07
C GLN A 140 7.46 14.55 -24.10
N GLU A 141 7.62 13.23 -24.16
CA GLU A 141 8.59 12.56 -25.02
C GLU A 141 7.96 12.05 -26.31
N SER A 142 8.69 12.16 -27.43
CA SER A 142 8.22 11.69 -28.74
C SER A 142 8.06 10.17 -28.85
N ALA A 143 8.71 9.40 -27.96
CA ALA A 143 8.61 7.94 -27.93
C ALA A 143 7.31 7.45 -27.27
N VAL A 144 6.63 8.31 -26.51
CA VAL A 144 5.36 8.00 -25.85
C VAL A 144 4.21 8.46 -26.76
N PRO A 145 3.10 7.71 -26.87
CA PRO A 145 1.97 8.14 -27.69
C PRO A 145 1.48 9.54 -27.28
N ALA A 146 1.33 10.45 -28.25
CA ALA A 146 0.91 11.83 -27.99
C ALA A 146 -0.48 11.90 -27.31
N ALA A 147 -0.81 13.04 -26.71
CA ALA A 147 -2.07 13.22 -25.97
C ALA A 147 -3.33 13.16 -26.86
N ASP A 148 -3.21 13.54 -28.12
CA ASP A 148 -4.29 13.65 -29.11
C ASP A 148 -4.46 12.39 -29.98
N VAL A 149 -3.58 11.40 -29.80
CA VAL A 149 -3.64 10.15 -30.55
C VAL A 149 -4.88 9.34 -30.16
N SER A 150 -5.46 8.61 -31.12
CA SER A 150 -6.60 7.73 -30.84
C SER A 150 -6.22 6.65 -29.81
N VAL A 151 -7.07 6.44 -28.80
CA VAL A 151 -6.85 5.42 -27.76
C VAL A 151 -6.63 4.02 -28.33
N ASN A 152 -7.22 3.69 -29.47
CA ASN A 152 -7.04 2.38 -30.13
C ASN A 152 -5.61 2.14 -30.61
N SER A 153 -4.84 3.20 -30.83
CA SER A 153 -3.42 3.13 -31.21
C SER A 153 -2.46 3.14 -30.01
N VAL A 154 -2.96 3.46 -28.81
CA VAL A 154 -2.17 3.39 -27.57
C VAL A 154 -2.12 1.92 -27.15
N PRO A 155 -0.92 1.30 -26.99
CA PRO A 155 -0.83 -0.04 -26.44
C PRO A 155 -1.28 -0.06 -24.97
N PRO A 156 -1.76 -1.20 -24.44
CA PRO A 156 -2.01 -1.38 -23.02
C PRO A 156 -0.81 -0.97 -22.15
N LEU A 157 -1.05 -0.46 -20.95
CA LEU A 157 0.01 0.06 -20.09
C LEU A 157 1.05 -1.03 -19.76
N GLU A 158 0.61 -2.27 -19.53
CA GLU A 158 1.47 -3.43 -19.31
C GLU A 158 2.44 -3.71 -20.48
N THR A 159 2.11 -3.26 -21.69
CA THR A 159 2.94 -3.45 -22.88
C THR A 159 3.91 -2.29 -23.08
N ARG A 160 3.43 -1.04 -22.94
CA ARG A 160 4.25 0.16 -23.20
C ARG A 160 5.11 0.60 -22.01
N ALA A 161 4.71 0.26 -20.78
CA ALA A 161 5.39 0.62 -19.54
C ALA A 161 5.11 -0.43 -18.44
N ALA A 162 5.61 -1.65 -18.64
CA ALA A 162 5.36 -2.80 -17.76
C ALA A 162 5.82 -2.57 -16.30
N ASP A 163 6.91 -1.84 -16.11
CA ASP A 163 7.41 -1.34 -14.83
C ASP A 163 6.43 -0.40 -14.13
N ALA A 164 5.86 0.56 -14.86
CA ALA A 164 4.88 1.49 -14.32
C ALA A 164 3.55 0.78 -14.00
N GLN A 165 3.11 -0.16 -14.86
CA GLN A 165 1.97 -1.03 -14.54
C GLN A 165 2.24 -1.84 -13.27
N THR A 166 3.43 -2.41 -13.13
CA THR A 166 3.82 -3.16 -11.91
C THR A 166 3.80 -2.25 -10.69
N ALA A 167 4.32 -1.03 -10.79
CA ALA A 167 4.32 -0.05 -9.70
C ALA A 167 2.88 0.33 -9.28
N LEU A 168 1.98 0.53 -10.24
CA LEU A 168 0.56 0.81 -9.99
C LEU A 168 -0.14 -0.36 -9.27
N THR A 169 0.07 -1.59 -9.74
CA THR A 169 -0.48 -2.79 -9.10
C THR A 169 0.06 -2.96 -7.68
N CYS A 170 1.38 -2.85 -7.47
CA CYS A 170 1.98 -2.95 -6.14
C CYS A 170 1.47 -1.86 -5.19
N LEU A 171 1.32 -0.63 -5.68
CA LEU A 171 0.76 0.49 -4.92
C LEU A 171 -0.67 0.19 -4.48
N GLY A 172 -1.55 -0.25 -5.40
CA GLY A 172 -2.94 -0.56 -5.09
C GLY A 172 -3.11 -1.74 -4.12
N VAL A 173 -2.19 -2.69 -4.12
CA VAL A 173 -2.18 -3.81 -3.15
C VAL A 173 -1.70 -3.33 -1.77
N LEU A 174 -0.61 -2.56 -1.69
CA LEU A 174 -0.07 -2.06 -0.41
C LEU A 174 -1.02 -1.07 0.29
N TYR A 175 -1.77 -0.30 -0.51
CA TYR A 175 -2.65 0.75 0.02
C TYR A 175 -3.91 0.20 0.70
N GLN A 176 -4.21 -1.10 0.54
CA GLN A 176 -5.35 -1.78 1.18
C GLN A 176 -5.36 -1.64 2.71
N GLU A 177 -4.19 -1.55 3.34
CA GLU A 177 -4.04 -1.63 4.80
C GLU A 177 -4.02 -0.26 5.51
N ARG A 178 -4.33 0.85 4.79
CA ARG A 178 -4.06 2.22 5.30
C ARG A 178 -5.28 3.01 5.78
N ARG A 179 -5.00 3.97 6.68
CA ARG A 179 -5.79 5.20 6.92
C ARG A 179 -5.41 6.25 5.86
N PRO A 180 -6.33 7.15 5.45
CA PRO A 180 -6.13 8.02 4.30
C PRO A 180 -5.11 9.11 4.61
N GLU A 181 -3.87 8.95 4.14
CA GLU A 181 -3.07 10.12 3.79
C GLU A 181 -3.18 10.30 2.28
N TRP A 182 -3.19 11.56 1.85
CA TRP A 182 -3.45 11.92 0.48
C TRP A 182 -2.29 11.45 -0.44
N LEU A 183 -2.46 10.29 -1.09
CA LEU A 183 -1.50 9.76 -2.05
C LEU A 183 -1.69 10.42 -3.40
N ASN A 184 -0.61 10.97 -3.98
CA ASN A 184 -0.72 11.74 -5.21
C ASN A 184 -0.13 11.07 -6.46
N VAL A 185 -1.00 10.75 -7.41
CA VAL A 185 -0.69 10.28 -8.78
C VAL A 185 -1.41 11.13 -9.85
N SER A 186 -1.70 12.39 -9.53
CA SER A 186 -2.27 13.39 -10.45
C SER A 186 -1.41 13.55 -11.71
N LEU A 187 -2.03 13.96 -12.82
CA LEU A 187 -1.33 14.26 -14.07
C LEU A 187 -0.47 13.08 -14.55
N THR A 188 -1.02 11.87 -14.46
CA THR A 188 -0.37 10.63 -14.95
C THR A 188 -1.06 10.06 -16.18
N ASP A 189 -0.27 9.52 -17.11
CA ASP A 189 -0.75 8.82 -18.31
C ASP A 189 -1.01 7.33 -18.01
N LEU A 190 -2.22 7.07 -17.51
CA LEU A 190 -2.75 5.74 -17.20
C LEU A 190 -3.68 5.23 -18.30
N ARG A 191 -3.55 5.72 -19.54
CA ARG A 191 -4.35 5.23 -20.67
C ARG A 191 -4.14 3.73 -20.81
N ARG A 192 -5.26 3.00 -20.87
CA ARG A 192 -5.30 1.53 -20.94
C ARG A 192 -4.52 0.84 -19.82
N ALA A 193 -4.49 1.43 -18.63
CA ALA A 193 -3.97 0.76 -17.43
C ALA A 193 -4.92 -0.34 -16.96
N ASP A 194 -4.36 -1.43 -16.44
CA ASP A 194 -5.12 -2.43 -15.69
C ASP A 194 -5.10 -2.07 -14.20
N CYS A 195 -6.24 -1.63 -13.68
CA CYS A 195 -6.43 -1.33 -12.27
C CYS A 195 -7.36 -2.34 -11.59
N ASP A 196 -7.75 -3.44 -12.24
CA ASP A 196 -8.83 -4.29 -11.78
C ASP A 196 -8.61 -4.80 -10.34
N GLY A 197 -9.65 -4.66 -9.52
CA GLY A 197 -9.64 -5.06 -8.12
C GLY A 197 -8.72 -4.25 -7.19
N LEU A 198 -7.99 -3.23 -7.69
CA LEU A 198 -7.06 -2.47 -6.83
C LEU A 198 -7.80 -1.65 -5.75
N TRP A 199 -7.10 -1.40 -4.64
CA TRP A 199 -7.57 -0.52 -3.57
C TRP A 199 -6.90 0.85 -3.70
N LEU A 200 -7.65 1.81 -4.24
CA LEU A 200 -7.19 3.17 -4.56
C LEU A 200 -8.03 4.23 -3.84
N ARG A 201 -8.46 3.92 -2.60
CA ARG A 201 -9.28 4.80 -1.76
C ARG A 201 -8.55 6.11 -1.46
N GLY A 202 -9.16 7.27 -1.65
CA GLY A 202 -8.56 8.55 -1.27
C GLY A 202 -7.32 8.95 -2.07
N VAL A 203 -7.00 8.24 -3.15
CA VAL A 203 -5.89 8.55 -4.05
C VAL A 203 -6.26 9.74 -4.93
N ASN A 204 -5.28 10.61 -5.19
CA ASN A 204 -5.41 11.72 -6.11
C ASN A 204 -5.02 11.34 -7.53
N PHE A 205 -5.99 11.37 -8.44
CA PHE A 205 -5.89 11.21 -9.88
C PHE A 205 -6.28 12.49 -10.62
N ASP A 206 -6.25 13.66 -9.96
CA ASP A 206 -6.65 14.93 -10.57
C ASP A 206 -5.86 15.17 -11.88
N GLY A 207 -6.59 15.46 -12.96
CA GLY A 207 -6.02 15.66 -14.29
C GLY A 207 -5.30 14.45 -14.90
N ALA A 208 -5.35 13.26 -14.29
CA ALA A 208 -4.79 12.05 -14.87
C ALA A 208 -5.61 11.59 -16.10
N CYS A 209 -4.96 10.85 -17.00
CA CYS A 209 -5.60 10.27 -18.17
C CYS A 209 -5.73 8.76 -17.99
N LEU A 210 -6.93 8.30 -17.69
CA LEU A 210 -7.35 6.90 -17.53
C LEU A 210 -8.23 6.45 -18.72
N GLU A 211 -8.07 7.05 -19.89
CA GLU A 211 -8.88 6.71 -21.07
C GLU A 211 -8.69 5.23 -21.44
N ALA A 212 -9.81 4.52 -21.58
CA ALA A 212 -9.89 3.08 -21.76
C ALA A 212 -9.13 2.23 -20.72
N ALA A 213 -8.92 2.74 -19.51
CA ALA A 213 -8.39 1.94 -18.40
C ALA A 213 -9.40 0.90 -17.92
N SER A 214 -8.92 -0.26 -17.51
CA SER A 214 -9.73 -1.26 -16.79
C SER A 214 -9.77 -0.88 -15.32
N VAL A 215 -10.96 -0.55 -14.82
CA VAL A 215 -11.21 -0.10 -13.44
C VAL A 215 -12.34 -0.93 -12.84
N TYR A 216 -12.38 -2.21 -13.21
CA TYR A 216 -13.44 -3.14 -12.81
C TYR A 216 -13.21 -3.56 -11.35
N GLN A 217 -14.28 -3.53 -10.53
CA GLN A 217 -14.22 -3.90 -9.10
C GLN A 217 -13.18 -3.12 -8.26
N VAL A 218 -12.76 -1.94 -8.71
CA VAL A 218 -11.79 -1.10 -7.99
C VAL A 218 -12.46 -0.34 -6.85
N ASN A 219 -11.76 -0.20 -5.73
CA ASN A 219 -12.18 0.70 -4.66
C ASN A 219 -11.55 2.09 -4.84
N LEU A 220 -12.32 3.02 -5.39
CA LEU A 220 -12.01 4.44 -5.57
C LEU A 220 -12.78 5.33 -4.56
N SER A 221 -13.23 4.76 -3.44
CA SER A 221 -13.94 5.55 -2.43
C SER A 221 -13.09 6.75 -2.00
N GLU A 222 -13.68 7.93 -1.85
CA GLU A 222 -12.98 9.18 -1.45
C GLU A 222 -11.85 9.62 -2.41
N ALA A 223 -11.63 8.96 -3.54
CA ALA A 223 -10.62 9.35 -4.51
C ALA A 223 -10.92 10.71 -5.14
N SER A 224 -9.88 11.42 -5.55
CA SER A 224 -10.00 12.66 -6.31
C SER A 224 -9.70 12.36 -7.78
N LEU A 225 -10.64 12.66 -8.66
CA LEU A 225 -10.61 12.46 -10.11
C LEU A 225 -10.99 13.78 -10.81
N ILE A 226 -10.66 14.92 -10.20
CA ILE A 226 -11.07 16.24 -10.70
C ILE A 226 -10.41 16.47 -12.06
N ALA A 227 -11.22 16.78 -13.06
CA ALA A 227 -10.78 16.97 -14.44
C ALA A 227 -9.97 15.77 -15.02
N ALA A 228 -10.15 14.56 -14.47
CA ALA A 228 -9.55 13.36 -15.03
C ALA A 228 -10.25 12.96 -16.33
N ASN A 229 -9.49 12.39 -17.27
CA ASN A 229 -10.04 11.78 -18.48
C ASN A 229 -10.28 10.28 -18.21
N LEU A 230 -11.54 9.87 -18.16
CA LEU A 230 -12.02 8.50 -17.95
C LEU A 230 -12.84 8.01 -19.16
N ARG A 231 -12.65 8.62 -20.33
CA ARG A 231 -13.38 8.24 -21.55
C ARG A 231 -13.18 6.76 -21.83
N HIS A 232 -14.28 6.07 -22.17
CA HIS A 232 -14.26 4.64 -22.46
C HIS A 232 -13.67 3.75 -21.34
N ALA A 233 -13.50 4.26 -20.11
CA ALA A 233 -12.98 3.47 -19.01
C ALA A 233 -14.02 2.45 -18.52
N GLU A 234 -13.53 1.32 -18.02
CA GLU A 234 -14.34 0.18 -17.60
C GLU A 234 -14.49 0.16 -16.08
N LEU A 235 -15.46 0.90 -15.54
CA LEU A 235 -15.72 1.06 -14.10
C LEU A 235 -16.79 0.09 -13.57
N GLY A 236 -17.10 -1.00 -14.28
CA GLY A 236 -18.16 -1.93 -13.88
C GLY A 236 -17.95 -2.47 -12.45
N THR A 237 -19.02 -2.47 -11.65
CA THR A 237 -19.00 -2.96 -10.24
C THR A 237 -17.98 -2.26 -9.31
N SER A 238 -17.33 -1.19 -9.76
CA SER A 238 -16.40 -0.42 -8.93
C SER A 238 -17.11 0.39 -7.84
N VAL A 239 -16.37 0.80 -6.82
CA VAL A 239 -16.88 1.55 -5.67
C VAL A 239 -16.25 2.95 -5.67
N LEU A 240 -17.05 3.97 -5.99
CA LEU A 240 -16.64 5.39 -6.03
C LEU A 240 -17.34 6.22 -4.95
N ARG A 241 -17.66 5.62 -3.79
CA ARG A 241 -18.39 6.34 -2.73
C ARG A 241 -17.63 7.58 -2.30
N ARG A 242 -18.29 8.73 -2.28
CA ARG A 242 -17.68 10.03 -1.90
C ARG A 242 -16.48 10.43 -2.78
N ALA A 243 -16.31 9.83 -3.96
CA ALA A 243 -15.28 10.25 -4.90
C ALA A 243 -15.60 11.64 -5.48
N ARG A 244 -14.57 12.40 -5.82
CA ARG A 244 -14.68 13.73 -6.44
C ARG A 244 -14.34 13.65 -7.92
N CYS A 245 -15.34 13.60 -8.77
CA CYS A 245 -15.23 13.54 -10.23
C CYS A 245 -15.61 14.88 -10.90
N LEU A 246 -15.35 16.01 -10.22
CA LEU A 246 -15.75 17.33 -10.71
C LEU A 246 -15.09 17.61 -12.07
N ARG A 247 -15.90 17.96 -13.07
CA ARG A 247 -15.45 18.23 -14.44
C ARG A 247 -14.66 17.08 -15.08
N ALA A 248 -14.80 15.86 -14.58
CA ALA A 248 -14.20 14.68 -15.20
C ALA A 248 -14.89 14.37 -16.53
N ASP A 249 -14.13 13.79 -17.46
CA ASP A 249 -14.63 13.37 -18.77
C ASP A 249 -14.84 11.85 -18.76
N LEU A 250 -16.08 11.41 -18.64
CA LEU A 250 -16.51 10.01 -18.61
C LEU A 250 -17.27 9.61 -19.88
N ARG A 251 -17.04 10.30 -21.01
CA ARG A 251 -17.77 10.00 -22.25
C ARG A 251 -17.58 8.55 -22.67
N GLY A 252 -18.69 7.85 -22.92
CA GLY A 252 -18.68 6.44 -23.27
C GLY A 252 -18.09 5.50 -22.21
N ALA A 253 -17.87 5.96 -20.97
CA ALA A 253 -17.40 5.11 -19.88
C ALA A 253 -18.49 4.13 -19.46
N ARG A 254 -18.11 2.95 -18.98
CA ARG A 254 -19.05 1.91 -18.53
C ARG A 254 -18.99 1.73 -17.03
N LEU A 255 -20.03 2.19 -16.34
CA LEU A 255 -20.17 2.18 -14.88
C LEU A 255 -21.21 1.16 -14.41
N VAL A 256 -21.51 0.13 -15.20
CA VAL A 256 -22.59 -0.83 -14.92
C VAL A 256 -22.47 -1.40 -13.51
N LYS A 257 -23.54 -1.26 -12.71
CA LYS A 257 -23.60 -1.69 -11.29
C LYS A 257 -22.58 -1.02 -10.35
N ALA A 258 -21.93 0.07 -10.74
CA ALA A 258 -21.01 0.80 -9.87
C ALA A 258 -21.75 1.44 -8.68
N ASP A 259 -21.02 1.66 -7.60
CA ASP A 259 -21.50 2.29 -6.36
C ASP A 259 -20.97 3.72 -6.26
N LEU A 260 -21.79 4.69 -6.67
CA LEU A 260 -21.49 6.12 -6.73
C LEU A 260 -22.06 6.90 -5.54
N ARG A 261 -22.47 6.23 -4.46
CA ARG A 261 -23.16 6.90 -3.35
C ARG A 261 -22.37 8.08 -2.79
N SER A 262 -23.05 9.22 -2.70
CA SER A 262 -22.47 10.49 -2.23
C SER A 262 -21.26 10.98 -3.01
N ALA A 263 -21.03 10.50 -4.24
CA ALA A 263 -19.97 11.01 -5.12
C ALA A 263 -20.37 12.35 -5.73
N ASP A 264 -19.37 13.15 -6.11
CA ASP A 264 -19.56 14.45 -6.74
C ASP A 264 -19.12 14.42 -8.21
N PHE A 265 -20.08 14.50 -9.12
CA PHE A 265 -19.92 14.57 -10.57
C PHE A 265 -20.28 15.97 -11.11
N SER A 266 -20.19 17.02 -10.29
CA SER A 266 -20.54 18.37 -10.71
C SER A 266 -19.75 18.79 -11.96
N GLY A 267 -20.47 19.20 -13.00
CA GLY A 267 -19.93 19.59 -14.30
C GLY A 267 -19.21 18.47 -15.08
N ALA A 268 -19.35 17.20 -14.68
CA ALA A 268 -18.77 16.08 -15.39
C ALA A 268 -19.47 15.84 -16.75
N ASP A 269 -18.71 15.33 -17.72
CA ASP A 269 -19.23 14.92 -19.02
C ASP A 269 -19.42 13.41 -19.06
N LEU A 270 -20.68 12.97 -18.98
CA LEU A 270 -21.11 11.57 -18.95
C LEU A 270 -21.88 11.21 -20.24
N ARG A 271 -21.68 11.95 -21.33
CA ARG A 271 -22.38 11.67 -22.59
C ARG A 271 -22.08 10.25 -23.06
N GLU A 272 -23.13 9.54 -23.48
CA GLU A 272 -23.03 8.15 -23.96
C GLU A 272 -22.47 7.17 -22.91
N ALA A 273 -22.32 7.57 -21.64
CA ALA A 273 -21.87 6.68 -20.58
C ALA A 273 -22.95 5.65 -20.24
N ASN A 274 -22.52 4.43 -19.93
CA ASN A 274 -23.42 3.37 -19.49
C ASN A 274 -23.45 3.33 -17.95
N LEU A 275 -24.55 3.82 -17.37
CA LEU A 275 -24.81 3.91 -15.92
C LEU A 275 -25.89 2.90 -15.48
N ARG A 276 -26.09 1.81 -16.24
CA ARG A 276 -27.13 0.83 -15.93
C ARG A 276 -26.93 0.24 -14.54
N LYS A 277 -28.02 0.18 -13.77
CA LYS A 277 -28.04 -0.46 -12.44
C LYS A 277 -27.06 0.16 -11.44
N VAL A 278 -26.60 1.38 -11.70
CA VAL A 278 -25.74 2.15 -10.79
C VAL A 278 -26.51 2.51 -9.51
N ARG A 279 -25.78 2.52 -8.39
CA ARG A 279 -26.27 3.05 -7.11
C ARG A 279 -25.71 4.45 -6.92
N ALA A 280 -26.50 5.47 -7.19
CA ALA A 280 -26.08 6.87 -7.14
C ALA A 280 -26.74 7.65 -6.01
N GLN A 281 -27.21 6.98 -4.95
CA GLN A 281 -27.96 7.67 -3.89
C GLN A 281 -27.16 8.81 -3.27
N ALA A 282 -27.79 9.98 -3.12
CA ALA A 282 -27.19 11.21 -2.63
C ALA A 282 -25.96 11.71 -3.43
N ALA A 283 -25.75 11.24 -4.67
CA ALA A 283 -24.71 11.77 -5.55
C ALA A 283 -25.08 13.16 -6.08
N VAL A 284 -24.07 13.94 -6.46
CA VAL A 284 -24.22 15.30 -6.97
C VAL A 284 -23.88 15.30 -8.47
N PHE A 285 -24.83 15.69 -9.31
CA PHE A 285 -24.68 15.79 -10.77
C PHE A 285 -24.94 17.22 -11.26
N VAL A 286 -24.70 18.23 -10.41
CA VAL A 286 -25.00 19.63 -10.73
C VAL A 286 -24.26 20.06 -11.99
N GLY A 287 -25.00 20.49 -13.02
CA GLY A 287 -24.44 20.90 -14.30
C GLY A 287 -23.76 19.78 -15.11
N ALA A 288 -23.93 18.51 -14.73
CA ALA A 288 -23.36 17.38 -15.46
C ALA A 288 -24.07 17.15 -16.81
N ASP A 289 -23.32 16.67 -17.81
CA ASP A 289 -23.86 16.34 -19.13
C ASP A 289 -24.09 14.83 -19.24
N LEU A 290 -25.34 14.40 -19.12
CA LEU A 290 -25.79 13.01 -19.19
C LEU A 290 -26.53 12.72 -20.51
N ARG A 291 -26.38 13.55 -21.54
CA ARG A 291 -27.06 13.36 -22.82
C ARG A 291 -26.67 12.01 -23.43
N LEU A 292 -27.66 11.27 -23.92
CA LEU A 292 -27.51 9.93 -24.49
C LEU A 292 -26.92 8.88 -23.51
N ALA A 293 -26.79 9.19 -22.21
CA ALA A 293 -26.33 8.21 -21.23
C ALA A 293 -27.40 7.15 -20.97
N ASP A 294 -26.98 5.97 -20.54
CA ASP A 294 -27.89 4.87 -20.20
C ASP A 294 -28.10 4.76 -18.70
N LEU A 295 -29.25 5.26 -18.22
CA LEU A 295 -29.64 5.30 -16.81
C LEU A 295 -30.63 4.17 -16.44
N ARG A 296 -30.78 3.14 -17.28
CA ARG A 296 -31.78 2.08 -17.03
C ARG A 296 -31.46 1.32 -15.74
N GLY A 297 -32.42 1.31 -14.81
CA GLY A 297 -32.28 0.68 -13.50
C GLY A 297 -31.36 1.41 -12.53
N CYS A 298 -30.92 2.63 -12.85
CA CYS A 298 -30.13 3.45 -11.93
C CYS A 298 -30.99 3.91 -10.74
N ASP A 299 -30.39 3.90 -9.55
CA ASP A 299 -31.01 4.46 -8.34
C ASP A 299 -30.45 5.86 -8.07
N LEU A 300 -31.23 6.88 -8.42
CA LEU A 300 -30.94 8.31 -8.25
C LEU A 300 -31.66 8.89 -7.02
N THR A 301 -32.00 8.07 -6.02
CA THR A 301 -32.63 8.57 -4.78
C THR A 301 -31.77 9.66 -4.13
N ASP A 302 -32.40 10.78 -3.77
CA ASP A 302 -31.74 11.95 -3.15
C ASP A 302 -30.59 12.57 -3.96
N THR A 303 -30.45 12.28 -5.25
CA THR A 303 -29.43 12.94 -6.08
C THR A 303 -29.76 14.39 -6.37
N ASP A 304 -28.72 15.22 -6.46
CA ASP A 304 -28.84 16.59 -6.95
C ASP A 304 -28.62 16.65 -8.47
N LEU A 305 -29.70 16.84 -9.23
CA LEU A 305 -29.70 16.93 -10.70
C LEU A 305 -29.89 18.37 -11.20
N ARG A 306 -29.69 19.39 -10.37
CA ARG A 306 -29.85 20.80 -10.81
C ARG A 306 -28.92 21.08 -12.00
N GLU A 307 -29.48 21.71 -13.03
CA GLU A 307 -28.73 22.05 -14.26
C GLU A 307 -28.15 20.85 -15.03
N ALA A 308 -28.45 19.61 -14.62
CA ALA A 308 -28.02 18.42 -15.35
C ALA A 308 -28.75 18.31 -16.69
N ARG A 309 -28.02 17.87 -17.72
CA ARG A 309 -28.53 17.72 -19.09
C ARG A 309 -28.81 16.26 -19.39
N LEU A 310 -30.07 15.90 -19.62
CA LEU A 310 -30.53 14.51 -19.74
C LEU A 310 -31.15 14.21 -21.10
N GLU A 311 -30.99 15.10 -22.08
CA GLU A 311 -31.64 14.96 -23.38
C GLU A 311 -31.19 13.67 -24.07
N GLY A 312 -32.16 12.80 -24.41
CA GLY A 312 -31.91 11.52 -25.04
C GLY A 312 -31.36 10.43 -24.10
N ALA A 313 -31.21 10.69 -22.80
CA ALA A 313 -30.78 9.68 -21.85
C ALA A 313 -31.80 8.52 -21.78
N LEU A 314 -31.31 7.28 -21.84
CA LEU A 314 -32.14 6.09 -21.83
C LEU A 314 -32.53 5.74 -20.39
N THR A 315 -33.82 5.54 -20.15
CA THR A 315 -34.36 5.21 -18.82
C THR A 315 -35.33 4.05 -18.94
N SER A 316 -35.72 3.45 -17.81
CA SER A 316 -36.66 2.34 -17.77
C SER A 316 -37.57 2.46 -16.54
N ASP A 317 -38.59 1.63 -16.44
CA ASP A 317 -39.47 1.57 -15.26
C ASP A 317 -38.72 1.19 -13.95
N LEU A 318 -37.50 0.69 -14.07
CA LEU A 318 -36.61 0.38 -12.93
C LEU A 318 -35.75 1.58 -12.49
N THR A 319 -35.73 2.67 -13.25
CA THR A 319 -34.95 3.87 -12.92
C THR A 319 -35.67 4.63 -11.81
N ILE A 320 -35.00 4.83 -10.68
CA ILE A 320 -35.54 5.55 -9.51
C ILE A 320 -35.03 6.98 -9.56
N TRP A 321 -35.94 7.95 -9.49
CA TRP A 321 -35.64 9.39 -9.55
C TRP A 321 -35.66 10.03 -8.16
N PRO A 322 -34.95 11.17 -7.96
CA PRO A 322 -35.08 11.92 -6.71
C PRO A 322 -36.49 12.52 -6.57
N THR A 323 -36.94 12.67 -5.33
CA THR A 323 -38.27 13.19 -5.02
C THR A 323 -38.49 14.56 -5.65
N GLY A 324 -39.60 14.73 -6.38
CA GLY A 324 -39.97 15.99 -7.02
C GLY A 324 -39.30 16.26 -8.38
N PHE A 325 -38.47 15.34 -8.88
CA PHE A 325 -37.87 15.46 -10.21
C PHE A 325 -38.80 14.95 -11.31
N ASP A 326 -39.08 15.78 -12.31
CA ASP A 326 -39.87 15.39 -13.47
C ASP A 326 -38.97 14.96 -14.64
N ALA A 327 -38.79 13.64 -14.76
CA ALA A 327 -37.97 13.07 -15.82
C ALA A 327 -38.53 13.31 -17.23
N ARG A 328 -39.85 13.49 -17.38
CA ARG A 328 -40.47 13.65 -18.71
C ARG A 328 -40.11 14.99 -19.34
N THR A 329 -40.00 16.04 -18.54
CA THR A 329 -39.59 17.37 -19.00
C THR A 329 -38.07 17.47 -19.20
N ALA A 330 -37.29 16.56 -18.63
CA ALA A 330 -35.84 16.49 -18.81
C ALA A 330 -35.39 15.89 -20.16
N GLY A 331 -36.31 15.47 -21.03
CA GLY A 331 -35.99 14.97 -22.37
C GLY A 331 -35.44 13.54 -22.42
N VAL A 332 -35.69 12.74 -21.38
CA VAL A 332 -35.28 11.33 -21.33
C VAL A 332 -36.12 10.45 -22.27
N VAL A 333 -35.57 9.31 -22.67
CA VAL A 333 -36.23 8.32 -23.52
C VAL A 333 -36.44 7.04 -22.72
N VAL A 334 -37.70 6.70 -22.46
CA VAL A 334 -38.06 5.46 -21.76
C VAL A 334 -38.00 4.29 -22.73
N THR A 335 -37.26 3.24 -22.36
CA THR A 335 -37.11 2.00 -23.14
C THR A 335 -36.99 0.80 -22.20
N ALA A 336 -37.20 -0.40 -22.72
CA ALA A 336 -37.07 -1.63 -21.95
C ALA A 336 -35.63 -1.85 -21.48
N ASP A 337 -35.47 -2.45 -20.29
CA ASP A 337 -34.16 -2.94 -19.82
C ASP A 337 -33.76 -4.16 -20.68
N PRO A 338 -32.63 -4.13 -21.42
CA PRO A 338 -32.25 -5.22 -22.31
C PRO A 338 -31.69 -6.44 -21.55
N GLY A 339 -31.87 -6.49 -20.22
CA GLY A 339 -31.55 -7.66 -19.39
C GLY A 339 -30.15 -7.60 -18.78
N ILE A 340 -29.51 -8.75 -18.66
CA ILE A 340 -28.16 -8.86 -18.12
C ILE A 340 -27.19 -8.38 -19.19
N GLU A 341 -26.37 -7.39 -18.86
CA GLU A 341 -25.25 -7.01 -19.70
C GLU A 341 -24.19 -8.12 -19.62
N PRO A 342 -23.62 -8.57 -20.76
CA PRO A 342 -22.59 -9.59 -20.73
C PRO A 342 -21.44 -9.15 -19.82
N ASP A 343 -20.96 -10.10 -19.00
CA ASP A 343 -19.79 -9.85 -18.16
C ASP A 343 -18.63 -9.40 -19.03
N ASN A 344 -17.77 -8.54 -18.47
CA ASN A 344 -16.52 -8.21 -19.14
C ASN A 344 -15.76 -9.52 -19.38
N LEU A 345 -15.47 -9.83 -20.65
CA LEU A 345 -14.74 -11.06 -21.04
C LEU A 345 -13.29 -11.07 -20.53
N LEU A 346 -12.83 -10.00 -19.89
CA LEU A 346 -11.56 -9.93 -19.17
C LEU A 346 -11.80 -10.46 -17.74
N PRO A 347 -11.23 -11.61 -17.34
CA PRO A 347 -11.36 -12.08 -15.98
C PRO A 347 -10.76 -11.02 -15.05
N ALA A 348 -11.53 -10.58 -14.05
CA ALA A 348 -11.01 -9.78 -12.96
C ALA A 348 -9.74 -10.45 -12.44
N ALA A 349 -8.61 -9.74 -12.46
CA ALA A 349 -7.41 -10.22 -11.80
C ALA A 349 -7.82 -10.59 -10.37
N ALA A 350 -7.82 -11.89 -10.06
CA ALA A 350 -8.32 -12.38 -8.80
C ALA A 350 -7.64 -11.57 -7.69
N LEU A 351 -8.44 -10.97 -6.80
CA LEU A 351 -8.01 -10.31 -5.58
C LEU A 351 -7.26 -11.33 -4.71
N THR A 352 -6.01 -11.58 -5.03
CA THR A 352 -5.10 -12.33 -4.20
C THR A 352 -4.24 -11.31 -3.46
N ARG A 353 -4.04 -11.52 -2.15
CA ARG A 353 -2.97 -10.84 -1.37
C ARG A 353 -1.55 -11.11 -1.91
N ARG A 354 -1.46 -11.72 -3.08
CA ARG A 354 -0.26 -12.00 -3.84
C ARG A 354 -0.47 -11.31 -5.17
N VAL A 355 0.53 -10.56 -5.62
CA VAL A 355 0.54 -9.91 -6.93
C VAL A 355 -0.03 -10.88 -7.97
N PRO A 356 -1.00 -10.47 -8.82
CA PRO A 356 -1.47 -11.33 -9.88
C PRO A 356 -0.26 -11.77 -10.71
N LEU A 357 -0.19 -13.05 -11.08
CA LEU A 357 0.73 -13.48 -12.13
C LEU A 357 0.47 -12.56 -13.33
N LEU A 358 1.52 -12.03 -13.98
CA LEU A 358 1.38 -11.31 -15.25
C LEU A 358 0.56 -12.17 -16.21
N GLN A 359 -0.73 -11.89 -16.35
CA GLN A 359 -1.62 -12.64 -17.22
C GLN A 359 -1.50 -12.02 -18.61
N SER A 360 -0.82 -12.71 -19.52
CA SER A 360 -0.90 -12.38 -20.93
C SER A 360 -2.29 -12.77 -21.45
N GLN A 361 -3.04 -11.79 -21.97
CA GLN A 361 -4.19 -12.06 -22.82
C GLN A 361 -3.73 -12.88 -24.03
N PRO A 362 -4.45 -13.96 -24.43
CA PRO A 362 -4.13 -14.66 -25.66
C PRO A 362 -4.37 -13.73 -26.85
N THR A 363 -3.32 -13.48 -27.63
CA THR A 363 -3.47 -12.84 -28.95
C THR A 363 -4.41 -13.71 -29.78
N HIS A 364 -5.57 -13.19 -30.18
CA HIS A 364 -6.43 -13.86 -31.14
C HIS A 364 -5.65 -14.09 -32.45
N GLY A 365 -5.08 -15.28 -32.60
CA GLY A 365 -4.56 -15.76 -33.87
C GLY A 365 -5.73 -15.97 -34.81
N SER A 366 -5.71 -15.30 -35.96
CA SER A 366 -6.61 -15.59 -37.06
C SER A 366 -6.46 -17.06 -37.44
N SER A 367 -7.47 -17.89 -37.18
CA SER A 367 -7.54 -19.22 -37.78
C SER A 367 -7.95 -19.07 -39.24
N ALA A 368 -6.96 -18.82 -40.10
CA ALA A 368 -7.04 -19.26 -41.47
C ALA A 368 -6.81 -20.77 -41.47
N SER A 369 -7.86 -21.55 -41.70
CA SER A 369 -7.72 -22.93 -42.16
C SER A 369 -8.47 -23.08 -43.46
N ALA A 370 -7.70 -23.00 -44.55
CA ALA A 370 -8.00 -23.71 -45.76
C ALA A 370 -7.86 -25.22 -45.49
N ASN A 371 -8.92 -25.97 -45.76
CA ASN A 371 -8.93 -27.20 -46.57
C ASN A 371 -10.38 -27.68 -46.74
#